data_AF-A0A957KW01-F1
#
_entry.id   AF-A0A957KW01-F1
#
_cell.length_a   1.000
_cell.length_b   1.000
_cell.length_c   1.000
_cell.angle_alpha   90.00
_cell.angle_beta   90.00
_cell.angle_gamma   90.00
#
_symmetry.space_group_name_H-M   'P 1'
#
loop_
_entity.id
_entity.type
_entity.pdbx_description
1 polymer ?
#
loop_
_entity_poly.entity_id
_entity_poly.type
_entity_poly.pdbx_seq_one_letter_code
_entity_poly.pdbx_strand_id
1 'polypeptide(L)'
;MQDGRFWNAVWNTFYFTALAMALELVLGVAIALLLDAKDYRGKRIVTSILLLPMMATPVAVAMVWLLMFEPTAGVINFVLDELSLPEPLWIAGSATVIPSLALVDIWEWTPLITLIVLAGLTGLPSEPFEAARVDGAS
;
A
#
# COMPACT_ATOMS: atom_id res chain seq x y z
N MET A 1 -27.06 22.22 9.55
CA MET A 1 -26.19 22.02 8.36
C MET A 1 -24.82 22.72 8.47
N GLN A 2 -24.53 23.50 9.53
CA GLN A 2 -23.20 24.06 9.81
C GLN A 2 -22.55 23.39 11.03
N ASP A 3 -22.46 22.06 11.04
CA ASP A 3 -21.65 21.38 12.06
C ASP A 3 -20.21 21.29 11.53
N GLY A 4 -19.31 22.11 12.08
CA GLY A 4 -17.90 22.12 11.68
C GLY A 4 -17.23 20.75 11.86
N ARG A 5 -17.74 19.91 12.77
CA ARG A 5 -17.24 18.53 12.95
C ARG A 5 -17.63 17.64 11.80
N PHE A 6 -18.83 17.81 11.23
CA PHE A 6 -19.28 17.05 10.07
C PHE A 6 -18.37 17.33 8.86
N TRP A 7 -18.12 18.61 8.56
CA TRP A 7 -17.24 18.98 7.44
C TRP A 7 -15.79 18.55 7.65
N ASN A 8 -15.29 18.59 8.89
CA ASN A 8 -13.98 18.05 9.22
C ASN A 8 -13.92 16.53 8.99
N ALA A 9 -14.93 15.77 9.44
CA ALA A 9 -15.01 14.34 9.18
C ALA A 9 -15.05 14.01 7.68
N VAL A 10 -15.85 14.75 6.90
CA VAL A 10 -15.89 14.61 5.43
C VAL A 10 -14.51 14.86 4.81
N TRP A 11 -13.82 15.92 5.24
CA TRP A 11 -12.49 16.23 4.74
C TRP A 11 -11.46 15.15 5.11
N ASN A 12 -11.48 14.66 6.35
CA ASN A 12 -10.57 13.60 6.79
C ASN A 12 -10.79 12.31 6.00
N THR A 13 -12.03 11.91 5.76
CA THR A 13 -12.35 10.75 4.93
C THR A 13 -11.86 10.95 3.51
N PHE A 14 -12.12 12.12 2.91
CA PHE A 14 -11.65 12.40 1.55
C PHE A 14 -10.11 12.40 1.47
N TYR A 15 -9.43 13.03 2.42
CA TYR A 15 -7.97 13.07 2.47
C TYR A 15 -7.37 11.67 2.64
N PHE A 16 -7.88 10.90 3.59
CA PHE A 16 -7.50 9.50 3.80
C PHE A 16 -7.68 8.68 2.51
N THR A 17 -8.88 8.67 1.95
CA THR A 17 -9.23 7.86 0.78
C THR A 17 -8.43 8.27 -0.46
N ALA A 18 -8.30 9.58 -0.73
CA ALA A 18 -7.55 10.05 -1.88
C ALA A 18 -6.06 9.70 -1.79
N LEU A 19 -5.47 9.83 -0.58
CA LEU A 19 -4.07 9.48 -0.34
C LEU A 19 -3.84 7.97 -0.50
N ALA A 20 -4.66 7.14 0.16
CA ALA A 20 -4.52 5.70 0.12
C ALA A 20 -4.72 5.16 -1.31
N MET A 21 -5.85 5.49 -1.96
CA MET A 21 -6.15 5.00 -3.30
C MET A 21 -5.12 5.42 -4.34
N ALA A 22 -4.63 6.65 -4.30
CA ALA A 22 -3.63 7.11 -5.26
C ALA A 22 -2.32 6.31 -5.13
N LEU A 23 -1.86 6.06 -3.90
CA LEU A 23 -0.64 5.31 -3.64
C LEU A 23 -0.81 3.82 -3.92
N GLU A 24 -1.94 3.22 -3.54
CA GLU A 24 -2.27 1.82 -3.85
C GLU A 24 -2.30 1.55 -5.35
N LEU A 25 -2.87 2.45 -6.14
CA LEU A 25 -2.90 2.33 -7.60
C LEU A 25 -1.49 2.41 -8.19
N VAL A 26 -0.70 3.40 -7.79
CA VAL A 26 0.67 3.58 -8.28
C VAL A 26 1.53 2.38 -7.91
N LEU A 27 1.51 1.96 -6.63
CA LEU A 27 2.28 0.82 -6.15
C LEU A 27 1.79 -0.49 -6.76
N GLY A 28 0.48 -0.72 -6.78
CA GLY A 28 -0.11 -1.95 -7.31
C GLY A 28 0.19 -2.16 -8.79
N VAL A 29 0.09 -1.11 -9.60
CA VAL A 29 0.49 -1.16 -11.02
C VAL A 29 1.99 -1.39 -11.15
N ALA A 30 2.82 -0.64 -10.42
CA ALA A 30 4.27 -0.78 -10.49
C ALA A 30 4.72 -2.21 -10.12
N ILE A 31 4.18 -2.76 -9.03
CA ILE A 31 4.49 -4.13 -8.60
C ILE A 31 3.96 -5.15 -9.62
N ALA A 32 2.75 -4.96 -10.17
CA ALA A 32 2.19 -5.87 -11.17
C ALA A 32 3.07 -5.93 -12.42
N LEU A 33 3.54 -4.78 -12.92
CA LEU A 33 4.47 -4.71 -14.05
C LEU A 33 5.81 -5.40 -13.73
N LEU A 34 6.34 -5.22 -12.52
CA LEU A 34 7.57 -5.91 -12.09
C LEU A 34 7.40 -7.43 -12.00
N LEU A 35 6.23 -7.90 -11.56
CA LEU A 35 5.91 -9.32 -11.51
C LEU A 35 5.66 -9.90 -12.91
N ASP A 36 5.11 -9.13 -13.84
CA ASP A 36 4.85 -9.55 -15.22
C ASP A 36 6.12 -9.60 -16.08
N ALA A 37 7.04 -8.65 -15.90
CA ALA A 37 8.16 -8.41 -16.81
C ALA A 37 9.04 -9.62 -17.14
N LYS A 38 9.34 -10.52 -16.18
CA LYS A 38 10.11 -11.76 -16.42
C LYS A 38 9.72 -12.86 -15.45
N ASP A 39 9.80 -14.10 -15.91
CA ASP A 39 9.66 -15.26 -15.03
C ASP A 39 11.01 -15.55 -14.33
N TYR A 40 11.04 -15.42 -13.01
CA TYR A 40 12.23 -15.64 -12.19
C TYR A 40 11.95 -16.64 -11.07
N ARG A 41 12.97 -17.41 -10.67
CA ARG A 41 12.84 -18.56 -9.75
C ARG A 41 12.19 -18.23 -8.40
N GLY A 42 12.22 -16.97 -7.97
CA GLY A 42 11.62 -16.47 -6.74
C GLY A 42 10.22 -15.87 -6.86
N LYS A 43 9.66 -15.74 -8.07
CA LYS A 43 8.40 -15.01 -8.32
C LYS A 43 7.26 -15.50 -7.43
N ARG A 44 7.09 -16.82 -7.31
CA ARG A 44 6.07 -17.42 -6.46
C ARG A 44 6.22 -17.03 -4.99
N ILE A 45 7.44 -17.00 -4.46
CA ILE A 45 7.70 -16.63 -3.06
C ILE A 45 7.41 -15.15 -2.84
N VAL A 46 7.88 -14.28 -3.74
CA VAL A 46 7.63 -12.84 -3.69
C VAL A 46 6.14 -12.55 -3.73
N THR A 47 5.41 -13.17 -4.68
CA THR A 47 3.95 -13.04 -4.75
C THR A 47 3.28 -13.55 -3.48
N SER A 48 3.67 -14.71 -2.94
CA SER A 48 3.09 -15.21 -1.70
C SER A 48 3.31 -14.26 -0.52
N ILE A 49 4.52 -13.72 -0.34
CA ILE A 49 4.82 -12.75 0.72
C ILE A 49 4.02 -11.47 0.53
N LEU A 50 3.93 -10.98 -0.71
CA LEU A 50 3.15 -9.79 -1.05
C LEU A 50 1.68 -9.96 -0.67
N LEU A 51 1.11 -11.16 -0.82
CA LEU A 51 -0.30 -11.42 -0.51
C LEU A 51 -0.59 -11.64 0.98
N LEU A 52 0.42 -11.83 1.83
CA LEU A 52 0.21 -12.09 3.26
C LEU A 52 -0.61 -11.01 3.99
N PRO A 53 -0.39 -9.70 3.77
CA PRO A 53 -1.11 -8.64 4.47
C PRO A 53 -2.62 -8.75 4.32
N MET A 54 -3.12 -8.90 3.09
CA MET A 54 -4.55 -8.94 2.79
C MET A 54 -5.27 -10.20 3.30
N MET A 55 -4.54 -11.20 3.81
CA MET A 55 -5.14 -12.40 4.41
C MET A 55 -5.49 -12.20 5.89
N ALA A 56 -4.88 -11.22 6.57
CA ALA A 56 -5.18 -10.91 7.95
C ALA A 56 -6.55 -10.24 8.08
N THR A 57 -7.21 -10.39 9.23
CA THR A 57 -8.46 -9.66 9.47
C THR A 57 -8.15 -8.21 9.83
N PRO A 58 -8.97 -7.22 9.40
CA PRO A 58 -8.69 -5.80 9.66
C PRO A 58 -8.53 -5.48 11.15
N VAL A 59 -9.27 -6.19 12.02
CA VAL A 59 -9.15 -6.04 13.48
C VAL A 59 -7.78 -6.49 13.99
N ALA A 60 -7.27 -7.64 13.52
CA ALA A 60 -5.97 -8.13 13.92
C ALA A 60 -4.85 -7.20 13.43
N VAL A 61 -4.95 -6.73 12.18
CA VAL A 61 -4.03 -5.73 11.60
C VAL A 61 -4.02 -4.47 12.47
N ALA A 62 -5.19 -3.92 12.78
CA ALA A 62 -5.30 -2.72 13.62
C ALA A 62 -4.66 -2.91 15.00
N MET A 63 -4.84 -4.06 15.65
CA MET A 63 -4.24 -4.33 16.97
C MET A 63 -2.71 -4.39 16.90
N VAL A 64 -2.15 -5.08 15.89
CA VAL A 64 -0.69 -5.18 15.73
C VAL A 64 -0.09 -3.80 15.45
N TRP A 65 -0.67 -3.06 14.50
CA TRP A 65 -0.17 -1.73 14.15
C TRP A 65 -0.34 -0.71 15.28
N LEU A 66 -1.39 -0.82 16.11
CA LEU A 66 -1.53 0.00 17.32
C LEU A 66 -0.35 -0.20 18.28
N LEU A 67 0.10 -1.45 18.48
CA LEU A 67 1.28 -1.74 19.30
C LEU A 67 2.57 -1.24 18.64
N MET A 68 2.69 -1.37 17.31
CA MET A 68 3.87 -0.93 16.58
C MET A 68 4.03 0.60 16.56
N PHE A 69 2.90 1.32 16.53
CA PHE A 69 2.81 2.78 16.58
C PHE A 69 2.80 3.37 18.00
N GLU A 70 2.97 2.56 19.03
CA GLU A 70 3.06 3.06 20.40
C GLU A 70 4.27 4.02 20.51
N PRO A 71 4.10 5.28 20.97
CA PRO A 71 5.16 6.29 20.84
C PRO A 71 6.46 6.01 21.61
N THR A 72 6.41 5.23 22.69
CA THR A 72 7.52 5.06 23.66
C THR A 72 8.18 3.67 23.64
N ALA A 73 7.42 2.64 23.29
CA ALA A 73 7.78 1.24 23.31
C ALA A 73 7.42 0.54 21.99
N GLY A 74 6.88 1.26 21.01
CA GLY A 74 6.57 0.75 19.70
C GLY A 74 7.84 0.45 18.90
N VAL A 75 7.84 -0.69 18.22
CA VAL A 75 9.00 -1.16 17.44
C VAL A 75 9.37 -0.18 16.31
N ILE A 76 8.41 0.57 15.76
CA ILE A 76 8.71 1.49 14.66
C ILE A 76 9.54 2.68 15.17
N ASN A 77 9.15 3.29 16.29
CA ASN A 77 9.93 4.38 16.88
C ASN A 77 11.30 3.91 17.35
N PHE A 78 11.38 2.71 17.95
CA PHE A 78 12.67 2.11 18.30
C PHE A 78 13.62 2.01 17.09
N VAL A 79 13.12 1.56 15.93
CA VAL A 79 13.93 1.48 14.70
C VAL A 79 14.28 2.87 14.17
N LEU A 80 13.37 3.85 14.25
CA LEU A 80 13.65 5.22 13.83
C LEU A 80 14.74 5.87 14.69
N ASP A 81 14.68 5.70 16.01
CA ASP A 81 15.67 6.23 16.97
C ASP A 81 17.07 5.62 16.71
N GLU A 82 17.15 4.30 16.49
CA GLU A 82 18.42 3.64 16.14
C GLU A 82 19.02 4.18 14.82
N LEU A 83 18.17 4.60 13.89
CA LEU A 83 18.58 5.26 12.64
C LEU A 83 18.77 6.78 12.78
N SER A 84 18.60 7.34 13.99
CA SER A 84 18.64 8.78 14.28
C SER A 84 17.63 9.59 13.45
N LEU A 85 16.47 8.99 13.16
CA LEU A 85 15.37 9.61 12.42
C LEU A 85 14.30 10.17 13.36
N PRO A 86 13.53 11.19 12.94
CA PRO A 86 12.43 11.73 13.75
C PRO A 86 11.34 10.68 14.01
N GLU A 87 10.89 10.61 15.26
CA GLU A 87 9.82 9.72 15.72
C GLU A 87 8.45 10.43 15.68
N PRO A 88 7.57 10.12 14.72
CA PRO A 88 6.25 10.74 14.70
C PRO A 88 5.36 10.17 15.81
N LEU A 89 4.34 10.93 16.21
CA LEU A 89 3.32 10.46 17.14
C LEU A 89 2.30 9.52 16.50
N TRP A 90 2.53 9.06 15.27
CA TRP A 90 1.66 8.17 14.49
C TRP A 90 0.17 8.51 14.62
N ILE A 91 -0.60 7.65 15.30
CA ILE A 91 -2.04 7.80 15.51
C ILE A 91 -2.41 8.75 16.67
N ALA A 92 -1.46 9.10 17.55
CA ALA A 92 -1.65 10.03 18.66
C ALA A 92 -1.49 11.51 18.25
N GLY A 93 -0.82 11.79 17.13
CA GLY A 93 -0.63 13.14 16.61
C GLY A 93 -1.72 13.56 15.62
N SER A 94 -2.26 14.78 15.78
CA SER A 94 -3.32 15.30 14.90
C SER A 94 -2.87 15.46 13.43
N ALA A 95 -1.60 15.76 13.19
CA ALA A 95 -1.04 15.89 11.84
C ALA A 95 -0.64 14.53 11.22
N THR A 96 -0.36 13.53 12.06
CA THR A 96 0.20 12.23 11.63
C THR A 96 -0.84 11.11 11.58
N VAL A 97 -2.00 11.28 12.22
CA VAL A 97 -3.02 10.23 12.34
C VAL A 97 -3.53 9.76 10.98
N ILE A 98 -3.94 10.66 10.09
CA ILE A 98 -4.47 10.28 8.77
C ILE A 98 -3.38 9.62 7.89
N PRO A 99 -2.16 10.19 7.76
CA PRO A 99 -1.07 9.50 7.06
C PRO A 99 -0.73 8.12 7.64
N SER A 100 -0.76 7.95 8.96
CA SER A 100 -0.45 6.68 9.61
C SER A 100 -1.51 5.62 9.33
N LEU A 101 -2.79 6.01 9.36
CA LEU A 101 -3.89 5.11 8.98
C LEU A 101 -3.79 4.73 7.49
N ALA A 102 -3.49 5.70 6.62
CA ALA A 102 -3.33 5.44 5.20
C ALA A 102 -2.15 4.50 4.92
N LEU A 103 -1.04 4.62 5.66
CA LEU A 103 0.11 3.72 5.54
C LEU A 103 -0.28 2.25 5.77
N VAL A 104 -1.09 1.98 6.79
CA VAL A 104 -1.56 0.62 7.10
C VAL A 104 -2.50 0.10 6.00
N ASP A 105 -3.44 0.94 5.57
CA ASP A 105 -4.40 0.64 4.50
C ASP A 105 -3.69 0.30 3.18
N ILE A 106 -2.74 1.14 2.77
CA ILE A 106 -1.92 0.95 1.56
C ILE A 106 -1.16 -0.38 1.65
N TRP A 107 -0.54 -0.69 2.80
CA TRP A 107 0.18 -1.95 2.99
C TRP A 107 -0.75 -3.17 2.91
N GLU A 108 -1.96 -3.08 3.44
CA GLU A 108 -2.94 -4.17 3.45
C GLU A 108 -3.57 -4.40 2.06
N TRP A 109 -3.87 -3.34 1.30
CA TRP A 109 -4.68 -3.44 0.07
C TRP A 109 -3.93 -3.30 -1.26
N THR A 110 -2.71 -2.75 -1.28
CA THR A 110 -1.85 -2.78 -2.48
C THR A 110 -1.71 -4.18 -3.11
N PRO A 111 -1.61 -5.29 -2.33
CA PRO A 111 -1.55 -6.63 -2.90
C PRO A 111 -2.77 -7.00 -3.76
N LEU A 112 -3.98 -6.58 -3.35
CA LEU A 112 -5.19 -6.83 -4.12
C LEU A 112 -5.17 -6.08 -5.47
N ILE A 113 -4.80 -4.79 -5.46
CA ILE A 113 -4.67 -3.99 -6.69
C ILE A 113 -3.64 -4.61 -7.62
N THR A 114 -2.50 -5.04 -7.07
CA THR A 114 -1.46 -5.76 -7.82
C THR A 114 -2.03 -6.99 -8.53
N LEU A 115 -2.81 -7.82 -7.82
CA LEU A 115 -3.41 -9.02 -8.40
C LEU A 115 -4.40 -8.71 -9.52
N ILE A 116 -5.24 -7.70 -9.33
CA ILE A 116 -6.22 -7.29 -10.34
C ILE A 116 -5.50 -6.84 -11.62
N VAL A 117 -4.48 -5.99 -11.48
CA VAL A 117 -3.70 -5.50 -12.63
C VAL A 117 -2.93 -6.65 -13.29
N LEU A 118 -2.27 -7.52 -12.51
CA LEU A 118 -1.54 -8.67 -13.03
C LEU A 118 -2.44 -9.65 -13.79
N ALA A 119 -3.65 -9.92 -13.28
CA ALA A 119 -4.64 -10.74 -13.98
C ALA A 119 -5.08 -10.09 -15.29
N GLY A 120 -5.25 -8.77 -15.31
CA GLY A 120 -5.52 -8.00 -16.53
C GLY A 120 -4.39 -8.12 -17.56
N LEU A 121 -3.13 -7.96 -17.14
CA LEU A 121 -1.96 -8.07 -18.01
C LEU A 121 -1.81 -9.48 -18.60
N THR A 122 -1.98 -10.52 -17.77
CA THR A 122 -1.85 -11.93 -18.19
C THR A 122 -2.96 -12.35 -19.16
N GLY A 123 -4.10 -11.66 -19.16
CA GLY A 123 -5.23 -11.93 -20.04
C GLY A 123 -5.13 -11.30 -21.44
N LEU A 124 -4.13 -10.45 -21.70
CA LEU A 124 -3.98 -9.78 -22.99
C LEU A 124 -3.41 -10.74 -24.07
N PRO A 125 -3.89 -10.66 -25.33
CA PRO A 125 -3.26 -11.39 -26.44
C PRO A 125 -1.78 -10.98 -26.61
N SER A 126 -0.91 -11.92 -26.96
CA SER A 126 0.53 -11.63 -27.17
C SER A 126 0.84 -10.90 -28.47
N GLU A 127 -0.09 -10.94 -29.44
CA GLU A 127 0.09 -10.41 -30.80
C GLU A 127 0.51 -8.91 -30.85
N PRO A 128 -0.10 -7.99 -30.08
CA PRO A 128 0.31 -6.58 -30.11
C PRO A 128 1.70 -6.35 -29.52
N PHE A 129 2.10 -7.16 -28.52
CA PHE A 129 3.43 -7.07 -27.91
C PHE A 129 4.52 -7.61 -28.85
N GLU A 130 4.21 -8.65 -29.62
CA GLU A 130 5.11 -9.17 -30.65
C GLU A 130 5.27 -8.18 -31.81
N ALA A 131 4.17 -7.56 -32.26
CA ALA A 131 4.22 -6.49 -33.27
C ALA A 131 5.08 -5.31 -32.79
N ALA A 132 4.89 -4.86 -31.54
CA ALA A 132 5.70 -3.79 -30.95
C ALA A 132 7.20 -4.11 -30.93
N ARG A 133 7.57 -5.36 -30.64
CA ARG A 133 8.97 -5.83 -30.70
C ARG A 133 9.54 -5.83 -32.11
N VAL A 134 8.72 -6.15 -33.12
CA VAL A 134 9.12 -6.08 -34.54
C VAL A 134 9.27 -4.62 -34.98
N ASP A 135 8.42 -3.73 -34.49
CA ASP A 135 8.42 -2.28 -34.78
C ASP A 135 9.49 -1.51 -33.97
N GLY A 136 10.29 -2.19 -33.14
CA GLY A 136 11.43 -1.60 -32.43
C GLY A 136 11.08 -0.92 -31.11
N ALA A 137 9.88 -1.13 -30.58
CA ALA A 137 9.58 -0.78 -29.19
C ALA A 137 10.21 -1.82 -28.26
N SER A 138 11.12 -1.37 -27.38
CA SER A 138 11.81 -2.19 -26.37
C SER A 138 11.16 -2.09 -25.00
#